data_AF-A0A511AA98-F1
#
_entry.id   AF-A0A511AA98-F1
#
_cell.length_a   1.000
_cell.length_b   1.000
_cell.length_c   1.000
_cell.angle_alpha   90.00
_cell.angle_beta   90.00
_cell.angle_gamma   90.00
#
_symmetry.space_group_name_H-M   'P 1'
#
loop_
_entity.id
_entity.type
_entity.pdbx_description
1 polymer ?
#
loop_
_entity_poly.entity_id
_entity_poly.type
_entity_poly.pdbx_seq_one_letter_code
_entity_poly.pdbx_strand_id
1 'polypeptide(L)'
;MTELVLLGGGGHARSLLAALTLQGRGVQGYLAPRSGDLSRDCPYLGDDDVLMQLNPREVQIVNGLGSTASTKARSALYDRVTTLGFSAARVIHPRAFVDPSAALGAGVQVFAGAIVNAGAAIGDDAIVNSGAVVEHDVVVGAHSHIAPGAVLAGAVHLGEGVHVGLGARVIQSVSVAARGVIGAGAVVIDDVPADVTVVGVPARQIRSRREGRR
;
A
#
# COMPACT_ATOMS: atom_id res chain seq x y z
N MET A 1 2.17 -10.30 -23.96
CA MET A 1 1.56 -10.13 -22.62
C MET A 1 2.64 -9.49 -21.77
N THR A 2 2.36 -8.41 -21.04
CA THR A 2 3.37 -7.75 -20.19
C THR A 2 3.68 -8.65 -19.00
N GLU A 3 4.96 -8.87 -18.74
CA GLU A 3 5.41 -9.80 -17.70
C GLU A 3 5.41 -9.11 -16.33
N LEU A 4 5.19 -9.87 -15.25
CA LEU A 4 5.20 -9.33 -13.90
C LEU A 4 6.40 -9.84 -13.11
N VAL A 5 7.12 -8.91 -12.48
CA VAL A 5 8.16 -9.21 -11.48
C VAL A 5 7.76 -8.61 -10.14
N LEU A 6 7.88 -9.41 -9.09
CA LEU A 6 7.51 -9.01 -7.73
C LEU A 6 8.73 -8.55 -6.94
N LEU A 7 8.66 -7.42 -6.25
CA LEU A 7 9.73 -6.95 -5.39
C LEU A 7 9.46 -7.30 -3.93
N GLY A 8 10.33 -8.09 -3.33
CA GLY A 8 10.23 -8.59 -1.97
C GLY A 8 9.75 -10.04 -1.90
N GLY A 9 10.31 -10.78 -0.94
CA GLY A 9 9.97 -12.19 -0.65
C GLY A 9 9.20 -12.38 0.66
N GLY A 10 8.56 -11.33 1.19
CA GLY A 10 7.96 -11.31 2.52
C GLY A 10 6.49 -11.72 2.60
N GLY A 11 5.87 -11.55 3.77
CA GLY A 11 4.45 -11.83 3.99
C GLY A 11 3.50 -11.05 3.06
N HIS A 12 3.76 -9.76 2.87
CA HIS A 12 2.97 -8.90 1.98
C HIS A 12 3.07 -9.35 0.51
N ALA A 13 4.28 -9.70 0.06
CA ALA A 13 4.52 -10.28 -1.26
C ALA A 13 3.73 -11.58 -1.48
N ARG A 14 3.64 -12.47 -0.48
CA ARG A 14 2.81 -13.68 -0.56
C ARG A 14 1.33 -13.35 -0.77
N SER A 15 0.81 -12.34 -0.08
CA SER A 15 -0.58 -11.90 -0.25
C SER A 15 -0.84 -11.35 -1.65
N LEU A 16 0.11 -10.62 -2.24
CA LEU A 16 0.00 -10.13 -3.62
C LEU A 16 0.08 -11.25 -4.64
N LEU A 17 1.01 -12.20 -4.45
CA LEU A 17 1.11 -13.37 -5.31
C LEU A 17 -0.20 -14.16 -5.32
N ALA A 18 -0.80 -14.40 -4.14
CA ALA A 18 -2.09 -15.07 -4.04
C ALA A 18 -3.21 -14.32 -4.80
N ALA A 19 -3.24 -12.98 -4.71
CA ALA A 19 -4.20 -12.16 -5.45
C ALA A 19 -3.98 -12.25 -6.97
N LEU A 20 -2.73 -12.17 -7.42
CA LEU A 20 -2.34 -12.30 -8.83
C LEU A 20 -2.69 -13.68 -9.41
N THR A 21 -2.46 -14.75 -8.65
CA THR A 21 -2.87 -16.11 -9.02
C THR A 21 -4.39 -16.20 -9.23
N LEU A 22 -5.19 -15.62 -8.34
CA LEU A 22 -6.65 -15.58 -8.48
C LEU A 22 -7.12 -14.72 -9.66
N GLN A 23 -6.32 -13.73 -10.08
CA GLN A 23 -6.55 -12.95 -11.30
C GLN A 23 -6.12 -13.69 -12.58
N GLY A 24 -5.50 -14.88 -12.46
CA GLY A 24 -4.90 -15.59 -13.60
C GLY A 24 -3.66 -14.88 -14.18
N ARG A 25 -3.01 -14.01 -13.40
CA ARG A 25 -1.83 -13.24 -13.82
C ARG A 25 -0.57 -13.90 -13.28
N GLY A 26 0.24 -14.45 -14.18
CA GLY A 26 1.53 -15.06 -13.85
C GLY A 26 2.56 -14.04 -13.40
N VAL A 27 3.42 -14.45 -12.47
CA VAL A 27 4.59 -13.69 -12.00
C VAL A 27 5.83 -14.50 -12.36
N GLN A 28 6.78 -13.90 -13.08
CA GLN A 28 7.99 -14.60 -13.53
C GLN A 28 8.87 -15.05 -12.36
N GLY A 29 8.88 -14.25 -11.30
CA GLY A 29 9.64 -14.48 -10.10
C GLY A 29 9.69 -13.23 -9.23
N TYR A 30 10.45 -13.31 -8.16
CA TYR A 30 10.62 -12.20 -7.23
C TYR A 30 12.08 -11.81 -7.02
N LEU A 31 12.28 -10.53 -6.73
CA LEU A 31 13.56 -9.95 -6.33
C LEU A 31 13.57 -9.72 -4.83
N ALA A 32 14.67 -10.03 -4.15
CA ALA A 32 14.83 -9.73 -2.74
C ALA A 32 16.32 -9.74 -2.35
N PRO A 33 16.73 -9.07 -1.25
CA PRO A 33 18.13 -9.11 -0.81
C PRO A 33 18.66 -10.53 -0.50
N ARG A 34 17.76 -11.48 -0.22
CA ARG A 34 18.07 -12.89 0.03
C ARG A 34 16.94 -13.76 -0.50
N SER A 35 17.30 -14.96 -0.96
CA SER A 35 16.32 -15.98 -1.32
C SER A 35 15.47 -16.39 -0.10
N GLY A 36 14.21 -16.69 -0.35
CA GLY A 36 13.27 -17.28 0.60
C GLY A 36 12.31 -18.26 -0.08
N ASP A 37 11.35 -18.76 0.70
CA ASP A 37 10.30 -19.64 0.20
C ASP A 37 9.00 -18.84 0.03
N LEU A 38 8.88 -18.17 -1.12
CA LEU A 38 7.68 -17.39 -1.45
C LEU A 38 6.58 -18.27 -2.04
N SER A 39 6.90 -19.02 -3.10
CA SER A 39 6.07 -20.04 -3.73
C SER A 39 6.93 -20.81 -4.74
N ARG A 40 6.55 -22.07 -5.04
CA ARG A 40 7.20 -22.85 -6.12
C ARG A 40 6.97 -22.24 -7.50
N ASP A 41 5.83 -21.57 -7.69
CA ASP A 41 5.44 -20.96 -8.97
C ASP A 41 5.96 -19.52 -9.13
N CYS A 42 6.73 -19.02 -8.17
CA CYS A 42 7.35 -17.70 -8.20
C CYS A 42 8.79 -17.81 -7.70
N PRO A 43 9.75 -18.17 -8.57
CA PRO A 43 11.14 -18.40 -8.19
C PRO A 43 11.85 -17.10 -7.79
N TYR A 44 12.91 -17.25 -7.00
CA TYR A 44 13.85 -16.16 -6.71
C TYR A 44 14.70 -15.87 -7.95
N LEU A 45 14.69 -14.63 -8.44
CA LEU A 45 15.48 -14.24 -9.61
C LEU A 45 16.81 -13.57 -9.22
N GLY A 46 16.93 -13.08 -7.99
CA GLY A 46 18.10 -12.34 -7.51
C GLY A 46 17.72 -11.18 -6.60
N ASP A 47 18.68 -10.30 -6.34
CA ASP A 47 18.42 -9.03 -5.69
C ASP A 47 17.96 -7.97 -6.70
N ASP A 48 17.90 -6.71 -6.26
CA ASP A 48 17.40 -5.62 -7.08
C ASP A 48 18.31 -5.28 -8.28
N ASP A 49 19.55 -5.79 -8.34
CA ASP A 49 20.45 -5.52 -9.47
C ASP A 49 19.96 -6.18 -10.77
N VAL A 50 19.11 -7.21 -10.64
CA VAL A 50 18.41 -7.83 -11.78
C VAL A 50 17.56 -6.81 -12.54
N LEU A 51 17.06 -5.74 -11.88
CA LEU A 51 16.31 -4.68 -12.55
C LEU A 51 17.08 -4.03 -13.71
N MET A 52 18.41 -3.98 -13.63
CA MET A 52 19.26 -3.39 -14.68
C MET A 52 19.35 -4.27 -15.93
N GLN A 53 18.91 -5.52 -15.85
CA GLN A 53 18.94 -6.51 -16.94
C GLN A 53 17.56 -6.71 -17.59
N LEU A 54 16.50 -6.23 -16.95
CA LEU A 54 15.13 -6.34 -17.43
C LEU A 54 14.77 -5.16 -18.34
N ASN A 55 13.90 -5.39 -19.32
CA ASN A 55 13.39 -4.34 -20.19
C ASN A 55 12.15 -3.67 -19.57
N PRO A 56 12.19 -2.37 -19.20
CA PRO A 56 11.07 -1.69 -18.56
C PRO A 56 9.80 -1.57 -19.42
N ARG A 57 9.91 -1.81 -20.73
CA ARG A 57 8.77 -1.82 -21.66
C ARG A 57 8.05 -3.17 -21.72
N GLU A 58 8.72 -4.24 -21.30
CA GLU A 58 8.19 -5.61 -21.37
C GLU A 58 7.78 -6.13 -19.99
N VAL A 59 8.37 -5.57 -18.93
CA VAL A 59 8.14 -5.96 -17.54
C VAL A 59 7.42 -4.85 -16.76
N GLN A 60 6.41 -5.26 -16.00
CA GLN A 60 5.76 -4.49 -14.97
C GLN A 60 6.17 -4.96 -13.58
N ILE A 61 6.30 -4.00 -12.67
CA ILE A 61 6.75 -4.26 -11.31
C ILE A 61 5.56 -4.31 -10.36
N VAL A 62 5.54 -5.32 -9.50
CA VAL A 62 4.63 -5.39 -8.36
C VAL A 62 5.44 -5.13 -7.09
N ASN A 63 5.17 -4.03 -6.39
CA ASN A 63 5.87 -3.69 -5.15
C ASN A 63 5.37 -4.56 -3.98
N GLY A 64 6.07 -5.65 -3.68
CA GLY A 64 5.74 -6.58 -2.59
C GLY A 64 6.25 -6.19 -1.20
N LEU A 65 6.84 -5.00 -1.05
CA LEU A 65 7.26 -4.49 0.24
C LEU A 65 6.06 -3.87 0.98
N GLY A 66 5.66 -4.49 2.09
CA GLY A 66 4.61 -3.93 2.96
C GLY A 66 5.09 -2.70 3.73
N SER A 67 4.25 -2.20 4.63
CA SER A 67 4.61 -1.11 5.55
C SER A 67 4.11 -1.41 6.96
N THR A 68 4.92 -1.08 7.97
CA THR A 68 4.56 -1.18 9.39
C THR A 68 4.94 0.13 10.05
N ALA A 69 3.96 1.01 10.30
CA ALA A 69 4.13 2.38 10.81
C ALA A 69 4.97 3.35 9.95
N SER A 70 5.78 2.87 8.99
CA SER A 70 6.57 3.70 8.09
C SER A 70 6.47 3.16 6.66
N THR A 71 6.20 4.07 5.73
CA THR A 71 6.05 3.83 4.29
C THR A 71 7.36 4.07 3.52
N LYS A 72 8.39 4.63 4.18
CA LYS A 72 9.65 5.10 3.58
C LYS A 72 10.38 4.08 2.71
N ALA A 73 10.51 2.83 3.18
CA ALA A 73 11.25 1.81 2.44
C ALA A 73 10.53 1.39 1.16
N ARG A 74 9.19 1.32 1.23
CA ARG A 74 8.32 0.99 0.10
C ARG A 74 8.31 2.11 -0.93
N SER A 75 8.18 3.37 -0.48
CA SER A 75 8.20 4.53 -1.38
C SER A 75 9.54 4.68 -2.09
N ALA A 76 10.65 4.58 -1.37
CA ALA A 76 11.99 4.62 -1.97
C ALA A 76 12.21 3.53 -3.03
N LEU A 77 11.65 2.32 -2.80
CA LEU A 77 11.72 1.24 -3.77
C LEU A 77 10.87 1.54 -5.01
N TYR A 78 9.66 2.07 -4.83
CA TYR A 78 8.79 2.51 -5.92
C TYR A 78 9.44 3.61 -6.77
N ASP A 79 10.02 4.61 -6.12
CA ASP A 79 10.70 5.73 -6.79
C ASP A 79 11.91 5.24 -7.59
N ARG A 80 12.68 4.30 -7.02
CA ARG A 80 13.81 3.69 -7.72
C ARG A 80 13.36 2.98 -8.99
N VAL A 81 12.31 2.14 -8.93
CA VAL A 81 11.89 1.37 -10.11
C VAL A 81 11.23 2.23 -11.18
N THR A 82 10.48 3.25 -10.78
CA THR A 82 9.89 4.22 -11.72
C THR A 82 10.95 5.10 -12.37
N THR A 83 12.00 5.49 -11.63
CA THR A 83 13.18 6.19 -12.18
C THR A 83 13.91 5.34 -13.22
N LEU A 84 13.94 4.02 -13.04
CA LEU A 84 14.48 3.08 -14.04
C LEU A 84 13.53 2.86 -15.23
N GLY A 85 12.37 3.53 -15.26
CA GLY A 85 11.41 3.49 -16.36
C GLY A 85 10.39 2.35 -16.28
N PHE A 86 10.38 1.56 -15.21
CA PHE A 86 9.39 0.50 -15.04
C PHE A 86 8.03 1.09 -14.67
N SER A 87 6.96 0.47 -15.19
CA SER A 87 5.61 0.76 -14.74
C SER A 87 5.20 -0.18 -13.60
N ALA A 88 4.48 0.35 -12.62
CA ALA A 88 4.00 -0.42 -11.49
C ALA A 88 2.59 -0.97 -11.73
N ALA A 89 2.44 -2.29 -11.66
CA ALA A 89 1.17 -2.97 -11.85
C ALA A 89 0.26 -2.78 -10.63
N ARG A 90 -1.01 -2.43 -10.90
CA ARG A 90 -2.08 -2.49 -9.90
C ARG A 90 -2.40 -3.95 -9.56
N VAL A 91 -2.73 -4.20 -8.30
CA VAL A 91 -3.19 -5.51 -7.83
C VAL A 91 -4.48 -5.33 -7.05
N ILE A 92 -5.59 -5.77 -7.63
CA ILE A 92 -6.93 -5.65 -7.06
C ILE A 92 -7.46 -7.06 -6.83
N HIS A 93 -7.52 -7.49 -5.58
CA HIS A 93 -7.99 -8.81 -5.24
C HIS A 93 -9.42 -9.03 -5.81
N PRO A 94 -9.75 -10.18 -6.43
CA PRO A 94 -11.09 -10.41 -7.02
C PRO A 94 -12.29 -10.33 -6.06
N ARG A 95 -12.03 -10.22 -4.75
CA ARG A 95 -13.03 -10.06 -3.67
C ARG A 95 -12.98 -8.68 -3.02
N ALA A 96 -12.26 -7.73 -3.61
CA ALA A 96 -12.38 -6.32 -3.27
C ALA A 96 -13.53 -5.71 -4.06
N PHE A 97 -14.15 -4.66 -3.52
CA PHE A 97 -15.04 -3.80 -4.26
C PHE A 97 -14.32 -2.48 -4.54
N VAL A 98 -14.28 -2.08 -5.81
CA VAL A 98 -13.81 -0.76 -6.23
C VAL A 98 -14.90 -0.19 -7.11
N ASP A 99 -15.45 0.95 -6.69
CA ASP A 99 -16.47 1.64 -7.45
C ASP A 99 -15.91 2.09 -8.82
N PRO A 100 -16.68 1.99 -9.93
CA PRO A 100 -16.22 2.39 -11.25
C PRO A 100 -15.83 3.88 -11.37
N SER A 101 -16.35 4.75 -10.50
CA SER A 101 -15.98 6.17 -10.47
C SER A 101 -14.71 6.46 -9.68
N ALA A 102 -14.18 5.48 -8.92
CA ALA A 102 -12.96 5.65 -8.15
C ALA A 102 -11.74 5.72 -9.07
N ALA A 103 -10.82 6.64 -8.76
CA ALA A 103 -9.56 6.78 -9.47
C ALA A 103 -8.45 6.07 -8.70
N LEU A 104 -7.70 5.17 -9.35
CA LEU A 104 -6.57 4.47 -8.75
C LEU A 104 -5.26 4.84 -9.47
N GLY A 105 -4.24 5.21 -8.73
CA GLY A 105 -2.89 5.46 -9.19
C GLY A 105 -2.16 4.20 -9.69
N ALA A 106 -0.94 4.37 -10.19
CA ALA A 106 -0.07 3.26 -10.56
C ALA A 106 0.38 2.47 -9.32
N GLY A 107 0.59 1.17 -9.45
CA GLY A 107 1.05 0.33 -8.32
C GLY A 107 0.08 0.18 -7.14
N VAL A 108 -1.13 0.75 -7.19
CA VAL A 108 -2.13 0.64 -6.12
C VAL A 108 -2.50 -0.83 -5.85
N GLN A 109 -2.65 -1.14 -4.56
CA GLN A 109 -2.94 -2.48 -4.08
C GLN A 109 -4.23 -2.47 -3.25
N VAL A 110 -5.23 -3.24 -3.67
CA VAL A 110 -6.52 -3.36 -3.00
C VAL A 110 -6.75 -4.82 -2.65
N PHE A 111 -6.77 -5.13 -1.36
CA PHE A 111 -6.78 -6.51 -0.86
C PHE A 111 -8.19 -7.07 -0.62
N ALA A 112 -8.27 -8.36 -0.27
CA ALA A 112 -9.53 -9.07 -0.10
C ALA A 112 -10.48 -8.36 0.88
N GLY A 113 -11.74 -8.18 0.47
CA GLY A 113 -12.77 -7.53 1.28
C GLY A 113 -12.60 -6.02 1.47
N ALA A 114 -11.56 -5.40 0.89
CA ALA A 114 -11.44 -3.96 0.87
C ALA A 114 -12.54 -3.33 0.00
N ILE A 115 -12.99 -2.14 0.38
CA ILE A 115 -14.02 -1.36 -0.29
C ILE A 115 -13.46 0.03 -0.59
N VAL A 116 -13.51 0.43 -1.86
CA VAL A 116 -13.20 1.78 -2.33
C VAL A 116 -14.45 2.34 -3.00
N ASN A 117 -15.13 3.28 -2.34
CA ASN A 117 -16.43 3.80 -2.75
C ASN A 117 -16.35 4.94 -3.77
N ALA A 118 -17.53 5.40 -4.21
CA ALA A 118 -17.69 6.36 -5.29
C ALA A 118 -16.90 7.66 -5.08
N GLY A 119 -16.28 8.16 -6.16
CA GLY A 119 -15.52 9.42 -6.14
C GLY A 119 -14.20 9.37 -5.35
N ALA A 120 -13.83 8.24 -4.74
CA ALA A 120 -12.56 8.13 -4.04
C ALA A 120 -11.36 8.19 -5.00
N ALA A 121 -10.29 8.85 -4.58
CA ALA A 121 -9.04 8.96 -5.34
C ALA A 121 -7.89 8.37 -4.53
N ILE A 122 -7.28 7.30 -5.05
CA ILE A 122 -6.19 6.57 -4.41
C ILE A 122 -4.89 6.84 -5.16
N GLY A 123 -3.93 7.50 -4.52
CA GLY A 123 -2.64 7.85 -5.09
C GLY A 123 -1.73 6.65 -5.35
N ASP A 124 -0.67 6.88 -6.13
CA ASP A 124 0.29 5.87 -6.55
C ASP A 124 0.88 5.06 -5.38
N ASP A 125 1.15 3.78 -5.61
CA ASP A 125 1.78 2.83 -4.68
C ASP A 125 1.04 2.62 -3.34
N ALA A 126 -0.12 3.26 -3.15
CA ALA A 126 -0.90 3.15 -1.92
C ALA A 126 -1.49 1.74 -1.74
N ILE A 127 -1.71 1.39 -0.47
CA ILE A 127 -2.26 0.10 -0.07
C ILE A 127 -3.60 0.31 0.64
N VAL A 128 -4.67 -0.24 0.08
CA VAL A 128 -5.95 -0.46 0.75
C VAL A 128 -6.01 -1.92 1.17
N ASN A 129 -5.66 -2.19 2.43
CA ASN A 129 -5.41 -3.56 2.90
C ASN A 129 -6.71 -4.31 3.23
N SER A 130 -6.59 -5.59 3.62
CA SER A 130 -7.72 -6.52 3.77
C SER A 130 -8.83 -5.96 4.65
N GLY A 131 -10.05 -5.94 4.13
CA GLY A 131 -11.23 -5.44 4.85
C GLY A 131 -11.22 -3.93 5.16
N ALA A 132 -10.27 -3.16 4.65
CA ALA A 132 -10.27 -1.71 4.85
C ALA A 132 -11.35 -1.04 3.99
N VAL A 133 -11.94 0.04 4.51
CA VAL A 133 -13.02 0.78 3.85
C VAL A 133 -12.57 2.21 3.60
N VAL A 134 -12.65 2.62 2.35
CA VAL A 134 -12.45 3.99 1.88
C VAL A 134 -13.78 4.49 1.35
N GLU A 135 -14.45 5.34 2.12
CA GLU A 135 -15.76 5.88 1.78
C GLU A 135 -15.71 6.88 0.61
N HIS A 136 -16.88 7.40 0.25
CA HIS A 136 -17.03 8.32 -0.87
C HIS A 136 -16.19 9.60 -0.72
N ASP A 137 -15.73 10.12 -1.86
CA ASP A 137 -14.96 11.37 -1.96
C ASP A 137 -13.68 11.43 -1.11
N VAL A 138 -13.17 10.28 -0.64
CA VAL A 138 -11.91 10.21 0.10
C VAL A 138 -10.73 10.38 -0.85
N VAL A 139 -9.76 11.19 -0.45
CA VAL A 139 -8.49 11.35 -1.16
C VAL A 139 -7.38 10.70 -0.34
N VAL A 140 -6.69 9.72 -0.93
CA VAL A 140 -5.54 9.04 -0.33
C VAL A 140 -4.28 9.44 -1.09
N GLY A 141 -3.33 10.10 -0.44
CA GLY A 141 -2.04 10.47 -1.02
C GLY A 141 -1.17 9.26 -1.36
N ALA A 142 -0.24 9.44 -2.30
CA ALA A 142 0.69 8.40 -2.74
C ALA A 142 1.45 7.74 -1.58
N HIS A 143 1.82 6.46 -1.74
CA HIS A 143 2.52 5.63 -0.74
C HIS A 143 1.79 5.41 0.58
N SER A 144 0.56 5.90 0.75
CA SER A 144 -0.20 5.72 1.99
C SER A 144 -0.61 4.26 2.18
N HIS A 145 -0.72 3.84 3.43
CA HIS A 145 -1.14 2.49 3.79
C HIS A 145 -2.34 2.55 4.75
N ILE A 146 -3.49 2.17 4.23
CA ILE A 146 -4.70 1.90 4.98
C ILE A 146 -4.64 0.44 5.42
N ALA A 147 -4.22 0.20 6.66
CA ALA A 147 -3.98 -1.13 7.19
C ALA A 147 -5.28 -1.95 7.36
N PRO A 148 -5.19 -3.27 7.62
CA PRO A 148 -6.38 -4.12 7.59
C PRO A 148 -7.50 -3.60 8.50
N GLY A 149 -8.73 -3.68 8.02
CA GLY A 149 -9.94 -3.27 8.75
C GLY A 149 -10.02 -1.78 9.14
N ALA A 150 -9.10 -0.92 8.70
CA ALA A 150 -9.20 0.51 8.93
C ALA A 150 -10.31 1.14 8.08
N VAL A 151 -10.94 2.20 8.58
CA VAL A 151 -12.08 2.87 7.93
C VAL A 151 -11.81 4.37 7.82
N LEU A 152 -11.91 4.89 6.60
CA LEU A 152 -11.93 6.32 6.30
C LEU A 152 -13.36 6.69 5.94
N ALA A 153 -14.00 7.55 6.74
CA ALA A 153 -15.32 8.06 6.43
C ALA A 153 -15.29 9.07 5.27
N GLY A 154 -16.46 9.50 4.80
CA GLY A 154 -16.57 10.32 3.59
C GLY A 154 -15.76 11.61 3.63
N ALA A 155 -15.20 12.00 2.48
CA ALA A 155 -14.41 13.22 2.31
C ALA A 155 -13.17 13.36 3.24
N VAL A 156 -12.63 12.25 3.76
CA VAL A 156 -11.32 12.26 4.43
C VAL A 156 -10.20 12.54 3.43
N HIS A 157 -9.19 13.29 3.85
CA HIS A 157 -8.01 13.60 3.05
C HIS A 157 -6.75 13.11 3.74
N LEU A 158 -6.04 12.15 3.13
CA LEU A 158 -4.72 11.71 3.59
C LEU A 158 -3.65 12.30 2.67
N GLY A 159 -2.63 12.91 3.26
CA GLY A 159 -1.41 13.30 2.56
C GLY A 159 -0.57 12.09 2.13
N GLU A 160 0.54 12.38 1.46
CA GLU A 160 1.50 11.35 1.04
C GLU A 160 2.08 10.55 2.22
N GLY A 161 2.21 9.24 2.05
CA GLY A 161 2.93 8.36 2.97
C GLY A 161 2.26 8.20 4.33
N VAL A 162 0.97 8.50 4.46
CA VAL A 162 0.23 8.33 5.71
C VAL A 162 0.03 6.85 6.02
N HIS A 163 0.22 6.46 7.28
CA HIS A 163 -0.09 5.11 7.75
C HIS A 163 -1.32 5.11 8.67
N VAL A 164 -2.39 4.45 8.24
CA VAL A 164 -3.61 4.28 9.03
C VAL A 164 -3.61 2.87 9.62
N GLY A 165 -3.34 2.76 10.92
CA GLY A 165 -3.11 1.48 11.59
C GLY A 165 -4.32 0.55 11.62
N LEU A 166 -4.06 -0.73 11.91
CA LEU A 166 -5.05 -1.81 11.96
C LEU A 166 -6.32 -1.39 12.71
N GLY A 167 -7.47 -1.48 12.05
CA GLY A 167 -8.77 -1.19 12.66
C GLY A 167 -8.98 0.26 13.12
N ALA A 168 -8.12 1.21 12.74
CA ALA A 168 -8.31 2.62 13.05
C ALA A 168 -9.46 3.24 12.24
N ARG A 169 -10.05 4.32 12.75
CA ARG A 169 -11.18 5.03 12.15
C ARG A 169 -10.85 6.51 12.03
N VAL A 170 -11.12 7.10 10.87
CA VAL A 170 -11.03 8.54 10.64
C VAL A 170 -12.42 9.03 10.27
N ILE A 171 -12.97 9.96 11.05
CA ILE A 171 -14.31 10.51 10.79
C ILE A 171 -14.31 11.43 9.57
N GLN A 172 -15.49 11.73 9.06
CA GLN A 172 -15.68 12.45 7.81
C GLN A 172 -15.00 13.82 7.82
N SER A 173 -14.56 14.26 6.64
CA SER A 173 -13.95 15.58 6.41
C SER A 173 -12.67 15.89 7.19
N VAL A 174 -12.08 14.90 7.87
CA VAL A 174 -10.79 15.06 8.56
C VAL A 174 -9.64 14.99 7.56
N SER A 175 -8.65 15.86 7.76
CA SER A 175 -7.38 15.88 7.04
C SER A 175 -6.23 15.32 7.88
N VAL A 176 -5.49 14.36 7.34
CA VAL A 176 -4.25 13.83 7.91
C VAL A 176 -3.12 14.21 6.98
N ALA A 177 -2.27 15.13 7.41
CA ALA A 177 -1.17 15.60 6.59
C ALA A 177 -0.06 14.54 6.40
N ALA A 178 0.85 14.81 5.46
CA ALA A 178 1.82 13.84 4.98
C ALA A 178 2.63 13.17 6.10
N ARG A 179 2.92 11.87 5.92
CA ARG A 179 3.71 11.03 6.83
C ARG A 179 3.14 10.94 8.26
N GLY A 180 1.88 11.31 8.45
CA GLY A 180 1.13 11.07 9.67
C GLY A 180 0.95 9.57 9.94
N VAL A 181 1.00 9.17 11.20
CA VAL A 181 0.78 7.79 11.64
C VAL A 181 -0.38 7.73 12.60
N ILE A 182 -1.43 7.01 12.23
CA ILE A 182 -2.56 6.69 13.09
C ILE A 182 -2.31 5.30 13.66
N GLY A 183 -2.24 5.19 14.99
CA GLY A 183 -2.04 3.93 15.68
C GLY A 183 -3.21 2.96 15.47
N ALA A 184 -2.93 1.67 15.63
CA ALA A 184 -3.96 0.64 15.57
C ALA A 184 -5.11 0.94 16.54
N GLY A 185 -6.35 0.77 16.07
CA GLY A 185 -7.59 0.98 16.82
C GLY A 185 -7.89 2.44 17.19
N ALA A 186 -7.08 3.42 16.76
CA ALA A 186 -7.32 4.82 17.09
C ALA A 186 -8.56 5.37 16.37
N VAL A 187 -9.23 6.36 16.98
CA VAL A 187 -10.38 7.07 16.38
C VAL A 187 -10.01 8.54 16.23
N VAL A 188 -9.73 8.96 15.01
CA VAL A 188 -9.33 10.32 14.67
C VAL A 188 -10.58 11.15 14.42
N ILE A 189 -10.75 12.19 15.23
CA ILE A 189 -11.89 13.12 15.18
C ILE A 189 -11.51 14.56 14.86
N ASP A 190 -10.21 14.83 14.72
CA ASP A 190 -9.64 16.16 14.47
C ASP A 190 -8.51 16.01 13.43
N ASP A 191 -8.19 17.09 12.72
CA ASP A 191 -7.08 17.12 11.76
C ASP A 191 -5.75 16.75 12.41
N VAL A 192 -4.91 16.04 11.65
CA VAL A 192 -3.62 15.52 12.12
C VAL A 192 -2.48 16.19 11.33
N PRO A 193 -1.56 16.90 11.99
CA PRO A 193 -0.40 17.51 11.34
C PRO A 193 0.55 16.51 10.69
N ALA A 194 1.45 17.02 9.84
CA ALA A 194 2.45 16.18 9.18
C ALA A 194 3.45 15.61 10.19
N ASP A 195 4.01 14.44 9.88
CA ASP A 195 5.08 13.81 10.67
C ASP A 195 4.75 13.52 12.16
N VAL A 196 3.48 13.48 12.53
CA VAL A 196 3.05 13.14 13.89
C VAL A 196 2.47 11.73 13.99
N THR A 197 2.51 11.16 15.19
CA THR A 197 1.80 9.92 15.51
C THR A 197 0.67 10.20 16.48
N VAL A 198 -0.54 9.73 16.16
CA VAL A 198 -1.72 9.82 17.03
C VAL A 198 -2.24 8.44 17.41
N VAL A 199 -2.69 8.25 18.65
CA VAL A 199 -3.22 6.97 19.14
C VAL A 199 -4.39 7.18 20.09
N GLY A 200 -5.21 6.14 20.32
CA GLY A 200 -6.27 6.15 21.33
C GLY A 200 -7.65 6.56 20.81
N VAL A 201 -8.63 6.62 21.73
CA VAL A 201 -10.02 6.99 21.46
C VAL A 201 -10.46 8.06 22.48
N PRO A 202 -10.60 9.33 22.07
CA PRO A 202 -10.21 9.87 20.76
C PRO A 202 -8.69 9.87 20.57
N ALA A 203 -8.25 9.92 19.31
CA ALA A 203 -6.83 9.90 18.96
C ALA A 203 -6.15 11.18 19.48
N ARG A 204 -4.99 11.02 20.11
CA ARG A 204 -4.16 12.11 20.61
C ARG A 204 -2.72 11.90 20.20
N GLN A 205 -2.03 13.00 19.91
CA GLN A 205 -0.62 12.98 19.55
C GLN A 205 0.21 12.40 20.71
N ILE A 206 1.11 11.49 20.37
CA ILE A 206 2.13 10.98 21.29
C ILE A 206 3.50 11.56 20.94
N ARG A 207 4.37 11.64 21.93
CA ARG A 207 5.78 11.96 21.68
C ARG A 207 6.37 10.90 20.75
N SER A 208 7.12 11.36 19.75
CA SER A 208 7.81 10.50 18.79
C SER A 208 8.54 9.37 19.52
N ARG A 209 8.28 8.12 19.10
CA ARG A 209 9.00 6.96 19.61
C ARG A 209 10.47 7.13 19.19
N ARG A 210 11.40 7.02 20.14
CA ARG A 210 12.82 6.80 19.80
C ARG A 210 12.88 5.58 18.86
N GLU A 211 13.49 5.74 17.69
CA GLU A 211 13.73 4.64 16.74
C GLU A 211 14.37 3.47 17.51
N GLY A 212 13.71 2.32 17.63
CA GLY A 212 14.33 1.18 18.33
C GLY A 212 13.44 0.14 19.00
N ARG A 213 12.16 -0.03 18.66
CA ARG A 213 11.45 -1.28 19.02
C ARG A 213 11.06 -2.03 17.76
N ARG A 214 11.92 -2.99 17.42
CA ARG A 214 11.64 -4.12 16.52
C ARG A 214 10.69 -5.10 17.22
#